data_AF-A0A3N5WEM4-F1
#
_entry.id   AF-A0A3N5WEM4-F1
#
_cell.length_a   1.000
_cell.length_b   1.000
_cell.length_c   1.000
_cell.angle_alpha   90.00
_cell.angle_beta   90.00
_cell.angle_gamma   90.00
#
_symmetry.space_group_name_H-M   'P 1'
#
loop_
_entity.id
_entity.type
_entity.pdbx_description
1 polymer ?
#
loop_
_entity_poly.entity_id
_entity_poly.type
_entity_poly.pdbx_seq_one_letter_code
_entity_poly.pdbx_strand_id
1 'polypeptide(L)' 'MALRSNRGSFFDSVIARFGSANIRSKVAKIYGRPDDTFHLGELETWYYYEAQRGFVFKNDELERVVPLRVNRS' A
#
# COMPACT_ATOMS: atom_id res chain seq x y z
N MET A 1 -20.40 8.23 -20.34
CA MET A 1 -19.95 6.98 -19.70
C MET A 1 -18.86 7.31 -18.70
N ALA A 2 -19.19 7.27 -17.40
CA ALA A 2 -18.22 7.53 -16.34
C ALA A 2 -17.45 6.24 -16.01
N LEU A 3 -16.15 6.21 -16.32
CA LEU A 3 -15.22 5.22 -15.77
C LEU A 3 -15.02 5.50 -14.27
N ARG A 4 -16.02 5.16 -13.47
CA ARG A 4 -15.93 5.20 -12.00
C ARG A 4 -15.26 3.92 -11.51
N SER A 5 -14.10 4.12 -10.88
CA SER A 5 -13.74 3.50 -9.60
C SER A 5 -13.55 1.97 -9.57
N ASN A 6 -12.55 1.46 -10.29
CA ASN A 6 -12.07 0.08 -10.09
C ASN A 6 -10.81 -0.03 -9.19
N ARG A 7 -10.40 1.05 -8.54
CA ARG A 7 -9.15 1.09 -7.72
C ARG A 7 -9.35 0.91 -6.21
N GLY A 8 -10.57 1.08 -5.69
CA GLY A 8 -10.91 0.78 -4.28
C GLY A 8 -11.12 -0.72 -4.02
N SER A 9 -11.68 -1.44 -5.00
CA SER A 9 -12.13 -2.84 -4.84
C SER A 9 -11.05 -3.83 -4.40
N PHE A 10 -9.81 -3.73 -4.90
CA PHE A 10 -8.75 -4.67 -4.51
C PHE A 10 -8.24 -4.43 -3.08
N PHE A 11 -8.21 -3.18 -2.63
CA PHE A 11 -7.71 -2.81 -1.30
C PHE A 11 -8.72 -3.12 -0.21
N ASP A 12 -9.99 -2.80 -0.46
CA ASP A 12 -11.10 -3.24 0.38
C ASP A 12 -11.13 -4.77 0.44
N SER A 13 -10.80 -5.47 -0.66
CA SER A 13 -10.69 -6.93 -0.66
C SER A 13 -9.51 -7.44 0.18
N VAL A 14 -8.36 -6.78 0.20
CA VAL A 14 -7.21 -7.20 1.02
C VAL A 14 -7.48 -6.96 2.51
N ILE A 15 -8.08 -5.83 2.86
CA ILE A 15 -8.44 -5.51 4.24
C ILE A 15 -9.59 -6.41 4.72
N ALA A 16 -10.65 -6.56 3.93
CA ALA A 16 -11.82 -7.38 4.26
C ALA A 16 -11.52 -8.88 4.30
N ARG A 17 -10.61 -9.39 3.47
CA ARG A 17 -10.32 -10.83 3.39
C ARG A 17 -9.32 -11.30 4.44
N PHE A 18 -8.50 -10.42 5.01
CA PHE A 18 -7.36 -10.84 5.82
C PHE A 18 -7.25 -10.18 7.20
N GLY A 19 -8.04 -9.15 7.52
CA GLY A 19 -8.01 -8.49 8.84
C GLY A 19 -6.77 -7.61 9.07
N SER A 20 -6.84 -6.75 10.09
CA SER A 20 -5.85 -5.72 10.45
C SER A 20 -4.56 -6.26 11.05
N ALA A 21 -4.59 -7.44 11.68
CA ALA A 21 -3.39 -8.06 12.21
C ALA A 21 -2.44 -8.51 11.09
N ASN A 22 -1.17 -8.10 11.20
CA ASN A 22 -0.05 -8.57 10.37
C ASN A 22 -0.10 -8.14 8.88
N ILE A 23 -0.66 -6.97 8.59
CA ILE A 23 -0.79 -6.43 7.23
C ILE A 23 0.56 -6.23 6.54
N ARG A 24 1.62 -5.85 7.26
CA ARG A 24 2.99 -5.69 6.75
C ARG A 24 3.53 -6.97 6.11
N SER A 25 3.45 -8.08 6.85
CA SER A 25 3.86 -9.40 6.37
C SER A 25 3.09 -9.83 5.12
N LYS A 26 1.83 -9.41 4.98
CA LYS A 26 1.00 -9.71 3.81
C LYS A 26 1.35 -8.84 2.60
N VAL A 27 1.59 -7.55 2.81
CA VAL A 27 2.09 -6.66 1.77
C VAL A 27 3.42 -7.18 1.24
N ALA A 28 4.34 -7.57 2.14
CA ALA A 28 5.61 -8.19 1.75
C ALA A 28 5.44 -9.50 0.97
N LYS A 29 4.44 -10.33 1.29
CA LYS A 29 4.15 -11.57 0.53
C LYS A 29 3.61 -11.31 -0.88
N ILE A 30 2.83 -10.24 -1.07
CA ILE A 30 2.20 -9.93 -2.35
C ILE A 30 3.16 -9.16 -3.27
N TYR A 31 3.80 -8.13 -2.73
CA TYR A 31 4.62 -7.20 -3.50
C TYR A 31 6.13 -7.48 -3.36
N GLY A 32 6.52 -8.39 -2.47
CA GLY A 32 7.93 -8.63 -2.15
C GLY A 32 8.51 -7.56 -1.22
N ARG A 33 9.83 -7.44 -1.26
CA ARG A 33 10.55 -6.40 -0.50
C ARG A 33 10.21 -5.01 -1.09
N PRO A 34 9.94 -4.00 -0.25
CA PRO A 34 9.78 -2.63 -0.74
C PRO A 34 11.05 -2.12 -1.42
N ASP A 35 10.88 -1.31 -2.46
CA ASP A 35 11.98 -0.63 -3.16
C ASP A 35 12.62 0.41 -2.25
N ASP A 36 11.79 1.14 -1.50
CA ASP A 36 12.22 2.16 -0.54
C ASP A 36 11.29 2.21 0.67
N THR A 37 11.80 2.68 1.80
CA THR A 37 11.06 2.80 3.06
C THR A 37 11.34 4.16 3.72
N PHE A 38 10.29 4.90 4.03
CA PHE A 38 10.38 6.18 4.74
C PHE A 38 9.75 6.10 6.13
N HIS A 39 10.42 6.66 7.13
CA HIS A 39 9.97 6.64 8.52
C HIS A 39 9.81 8.07 9.06
N LEU A 40 8.66 8.35 9.66
CA LEU A 40 8.35 9.62 10.31
C LEU A 40 7.55 9.38 11.61
N GLY A 41 8.27 9.30 12.73
CA GLY A 41 7.67 8.96 14.02
C GLY A 41 7.07 7.56 14.00
N GLU A 42 5.79 7.44 14.33
CA GLU A 42 5.03 6.18 14.28
C GLU A 42 4.61 5.76 12.86
N LEU A 43 4.82 6.63 11.86
CA LEU A 43 4.46 6.36 10.47
C LEU A 43 5.64 5.74 9.72
N GLU A 44 5.38 4.63 9.04
CA GLU A 44 6.32 3.96 8.15
C GLU A 44 5.68 3.81 6.78
N THR A 45 6.35 4.24 5.72
CA THR A 45 5.85 4.16 4.34
C THR A 45 6.74 3.24 3.51
N TRP A 46 6.15 2.22 2.89
CA TRP A 46 6.83 1.32 1.96
C TRP A 46 6.47 1.69 0.53
N TYR A 47 7.47 1.95 -0.30
CA TYR A 47 7.29 2.30 -1.71
C TYR A 47 7.57 1.09 -2.60
N TYR A 48 6.66 0.86 -3.55
CA TYR A 48 6.77 -0.13 -4.60
C TYR A 48 6.57 0.59 -5.94
N TYR A 49 7.67 0.97 -6.60
CA TYR A 49 7.66 1.80 -7.80
C TYR A 49 7.15 1.05 -9.03
N GLU A 50 7.49 -0.24 -9.18
CA GLU A 50 6.94 -1.09 -10.25
C GLU A 50 5.42 -1.21 -10.14
N ALA A 51 4.94 -1.41 -8.91
CA ALA A 51 3.50 -1.47 -8.62
C ALA A 51 2.84 -0.07 -8.59
N GLN A 52 3.62 1.00 -8.62
CA GLN A 52 3.20 2.39 -8.50
C GLN A 52 2.35 2.64 -7.24
N ARG A 53 2.74 2.05 -6.11
CA ARG A 53 2.01 2.14 -4.83
C ARG A 53 2.94 2.38 -3.65
N GLY A 54 2.52 3.23 -2.74
CA GLY A 54 3.10 3.39 -1.41
C GLY A 54 2.12 2.91 -0.34
N PHE A 55 2.58 2.18 0.66
CA PHE A 55 1.78 1.70 1.79
C PHE A 55 2.24 2.42 3.04
N VAL A 56 1.34 3.17 3.68
CA VAL A 56 1.64 3.89 4.92
C VAL A 56 1.08 3.10 6.08
N PHE A 57 1.95 2.73 6.99
CA PHE A 57 1.65 2.00 8.22
C PHE A 57 1.76 2.93 9.42
N LYS A 58 0.93 2.71 10.44
CA LYS A 58 1.01 3.34 11.75
C LYS A 58 0.83 2.26 12.82
N ASN A 59 1.80 2.09 13.72
CA ASN A 59 1.72 1.10 14.81
C ASN A 59 1.29 -0.31 14.33
N ASP A 60 1.96 -0.82 13.29
CA ASP A 60 1.68 -2.09 12.59
C ASP A 60 0.35 -2.21 11.83
N GLU A 61 -0.48 -1.17 11.83
CA GLU A 61 -1.72 -1.10 11.03
C GLU A 61 -1.47 -0.37 9.71
N LEU A 62 -2.25 -0.67 8.68
CA LEU A 62 -2.19 0.03 7.40
C LEU A 62 -3.12 1.25 7.47
N GLU A 63 -2.52 2.43 7.53
CA GLU A 63 -3.23 3.70 7.63
C GLU A 63 -3.82 4.10 6.26
N ARG A 64 -3.01 4.03 5.20
CA ARG A 64 -3.42 4.42 3.85
C ARG A 64 -2.52 3.85 2.77
N VAL A 65 -3.02 3.86 1.53
CA VAL A 65 -2.25 3.51 0.34
C VAL A 65 -2.25 4.70 -0.61
N VAL A 66 -1.05 5.09 -1.03
CA VAL A 66 -0.83 6.24 -1.90
C VAL A 66 -0.44 5.77 -3.31
N PRO A 67 -1.09 6.26 -4.38
CA PRO A 67 -0.62 5.99 -5.73
C PRO A 67 0.67 6.77 -6.00
N LEU A 68 1.69 6.10 -6.52
CA LEU A 68 2.93 6.76 -6.94
C LEU A 68 2.79 7.16 -8.41
N ARG A 69 3.05 8.45 -8.70
CA ARG A 69 3.19 8.89 -10.09
C ARG A 69 4.66 8.81 -10.45
N VAL A 70 5.02 7.77 -11.18
CA VAL A 70 6.34 7.74 -11.84
C VAL A 70 6.27 8.76 -12.96
N ASN A 71 6.94 9.90 -12.79
CA ASN A 71 7.07 10.88 -13.84
C ASN A 71 8.01 10.27 -14.89
N ARG A 72 7.46 9.62 -15.92
CA ARG A 72 8.25 9.16 -17.06
C ARG A 72 8.61 10.41 -17.87
N SER A 73 9.81 10.93 -17.62
CA SER A 73 10.47 11.92 -18.48
C SER A 73 10.92 11.24 -19.78
#